data_AF-A0A314UHL9-F1
#
_entry.id   AF-A0A314UHL9-F1
#
_cell.length_a   1.000
_cell.length_b   1.000
_cell.length_c   1.000
_cell.angle_alpha   90.00
_cell.angle_beta   90.00
_cell.angle_gamma   90.00
#
_symmetry.space_group_name_H-M   'P 1'
#
loop_
_entity.id
_entity.type
_entity.pdbx_description
1 polymer ?
#
loop_
_entity_poly.entity_id
_entity_poly.type
_entity_poly.pdbx_seq_one_letter_code
_entity_poly.pdbx_strand_id
1 'polypeptide(L)' 'MKKVSELNNLCDVPACAIIYSLYDTQHEIWPSSLQVQCVLKKFKTMPEMEQSRKMVNREENN' A
#
# COMPACT_ATOMS: atom_id res chain seq x y z
N MET A 1 -1.93 11.02 2.89
CA MET A 1 -2.14 9.80 3.71
C MET A 1 -3.53 9.59 4.33
N LYS A 2 -4.46 10.58 4.39
CA LYS A 2 -5.76 10.40 5.08
C LYS A 2 -6.59 9.19 4.64
N LYS A 3 -6.80 9.00 3.33
CA LYS A 3 -7.64 7.90 2.81
C LYS A 3 -7.15 6.51 3.20
N VAL A 4 -5.83 6.28 3.13
CA VAL A 4 -5.23 4.99 3.51
C VAL A 4 -5.30 4.78 5.03
N SER A 5 -5.16 5.85 5.82
CA SER A 5 -5.34 5.79 7.27
C SER A 5 -6.78 5.49 7.67
N GLU A 6 -7.77 6.07 6.99
CA GLU A 6 -9.19 5.78 7.22
C GLU A 6 -9.50 4.32 6.90
N LEU A 7 -8.98 3.79 5.78
CA LEU A 7 -9.14 2.38 5.42
C LEU A 7 -8.56 1.45 6.48
N ASN A 8 -7.34 1.72 6.95
CA ASN A 8 -6.70 0.95 8.01
C ASN A 8 -7.56 0.98 9.30
N ASN A 9 -8.01 2.16 9.72
CA ASN A 9 -8.75 2.31 10.97
C ASN A 9 -10.18 1.76 10.93
N LEU A 10 -10.92 1.96 9.83
CA LEU A 10 -12.32 1.56 9.73
C LEU A 10 -12.49 0.07 9.42
N CYS A 11 -11.56 -0.52 8.68
CA CYS A 11 -11.65 -1.91 8.25
C CYS A 11 -10.69 -2.85 8.98
N ASP A 12 -9.85 -2.33 9.88
CA ASP A 12 -8.80 -3.07 10.60
C ASP A 12 -7.91 -3.90 9.66
N VAL A 13 -7.55 -3.30 8.53
CA VAL A 13 -6.74 -3.95 7.49
C VAL A 13 -5.31 -3.41 7.52
N PRO A 14 -4.29 -4.29 7.61
CA PRO A 14 -2.89 -3.86 7.49
C PRO A 14 -2.65 -3.22 6.12
N ALA A 15 -2.45 -1.90 6.12
CA ALA A 15 -2.23 -1.11 4.91
C ALA A 15 -0.92 -0.32 4.99
N CYS A 16 -0.28 -0.10 3.84
CA CYS A 16 0.88 0.79 3.71
C CYS A 16 0.85 1.51 2.36
N ALA A 17 1.54 2.64 2.26
CA ALA A 17 1.70 3.38 1.01
C ALA A 17 3.15 3.85 0.83
N ILE A 18 3.64 3.75 -0.41
CA ILE A 18 4.93 4.28 -0.85
C ILE A 18 4.65 5.15 -2.07
N ILE A 19 4.90 6.45 -1.96
CA ILE A 19 4.62 7.41 -3.01
C ILE A 19 5.94 7.98 -3.52
N TYR A 20 6.16 7.84 -4.82
CA TYR A 20 7.29 8.45 -5.51
C TYR A 20 6.81 9.72 -6.21
N SER A 21 7.41 10.85 -5.86
CA SER A 21 7.21 12.13 -6.54
C SER A 21 8.38 12.35 -7.49
N LEU A 22 8.12 12.85 -8.70
CA LEU A 22 9.17 13.27 -9.63
C LEU A 22 9.83 14.59 -9.20
N TYR A 23 9.21 15.30 -8.26
CA TYR A 23 9.63 16.63 -7.81
C TYR A 23 10.32 16.60 -6.44
N ASP A 24 10.21 15.49 -5.71
CA ASP A 24 10.88 15.30 -4.41
C ASP A 24 11.94 14.21 -4.50
N THR A 25 13.08 14.46 -3.86
CA THR A 25 14.17 13.47 -3.77
C THR A 25 13.87 12.34 -2.78
N GLN A 26 12.87 12.50 -1.90
CA GLN A 26 12.46 11.49 -0.93
C GLN A 26 11.06 10.98 -1.25
N HIS A 27 10.90 9.66 -1.13
CA HIS A 27 9.62 8.98 -1.26
C HIS A 27 8.84 9.11 0.06
N GLU A 28 7.54 9.39 -0.04
CA GLU A 28 6.67 9.44 1.13
C GLU A 28 6.30 8.00 1.53
N ILE A 29 6.65 7.62 2.76
CA ILE A 29 6.40 6.29 3.32
C ILE A 29 5.41 6.43 4.48
N TRP A 30 4.36 5.61 4.47
CA TRP A 30 3.39 5.53 5.58
C TRP A 30 3.03 4.08 5.90
N PRO A 31 2.82 3.72 7.17
CA PRO A 31 2.80 4.60 8.37
C PRO A 31 4.17 4.89 8.99
N SER A 32 5.11 3.95 8.87
CA SER A 32 6.52 4.13 9.21
C SER A 32 7.34 3.10 8.42
N SER A 33 8.62 3.35 8.19
CA SER A 33 9.47 2.45 7.40
C SER A 33 9.46 1.01 7.94
N LEU A 34 9.45 0.83 9.27
CA LEU A 34 9.39 -0.50 9.89
C LEU A 34 8.06 -1.20 9.61
N GLN A 35 6.93 -0.51 9.81
CA GLN A 35 5.62 -1.09 9.58
C GLN A 35 5.37 -1.41 8.11
N VAL A 36 5.85 -0.55 7.19
CA VAL A 36 5.81 -0.83 5.75
C VAL A 36 6.61 -2.09 5.43
N GLN A 37 7.80 -2.26 5.98
CA GLN A 37 8.57 -3.50 5.78
C GLN A 37 7.84 -4.74 6.32
N CYS A 38 7.18 -4.65 7.47
CA CYS A 38 6.38 -5.75 8.00
C CYS A 38 5.22 -6.13 7.07
N VAL A 39 4.46 -5.16 6.58
CA VAL A 39 3.34 -5.38 5.65
C VAL A 39 3.85 -5.96 4.33
N LEU A 40 4.93 -5.42 3.77
CA LEU A 40 5.55 -5.94 2.54
C LEU A 40 6.06 -7.36 2.70
N LYS A 41 6.70 -7.68 3.85
CA LYS A 41 7.17 -9.03 4.13
C LYS A 41 6.00 -10.02 4.17
N LYS A 42 4.93 -9.66 4.89
CA LYS A 42 3.71 -10.48 4.96
C LYS A 42 3.10 -10.69 3.57
N PHE A 43 2.97 -9.62 2.77
CA PHE A 43 2.44 -9.70 1.41
C PHE A 43 3.28 -10.62 0.52
N LYS A 44 4.61 -10.48 0.53
CA LYS A 44 5.52 -11.32 -0.26
C LYS A 44 5.54 -12.79 0.13
N THR A 45 5.14 -13.12 1.37
CA THR A 45 5.02 -14.52 1.82
C THR A 45 3.69 -15.18 1.43
N MET A 46 2.71 -14.42 0.93
CA MET A 46 1.44 -14.99 0.46
C MET A 46 1.63 -15.68 -0.90
N PRO A 47 0.81 -16.69 -1.25
CA PRO A 47 0.79 -17.24 -2.61
C PRO A 47 0.47 -16.17 -3.66
N GLU A 48 1.04 -16.28 -4.87
CA GLU A 48 0.88 -15.29 -5.95
C GLU A 48 -0.59 -15.00 -6.30
N MET A 49 -1.42 -16.06 -6.30
CA MET A 49 -2.87 -15.96 -6.51
C MET A 49 -3.57 -15.11 -5.45
N GLU A 50 -3.04 -15.05 -4.23
CA GLU A 50 -3.58 -14.21 -3.16
C GLU A 50 -3.04 -12.78 -3.22
N GLN A 51 -1.77 -12.62 -3.62
CA GLN A 51 -1.13 -11.32 -3.78
C GLN A 51 -1.85 -10.46 -4.83
N SER A 52 -2.26 -11.05 -5.95
CA SER A 52 -2.94 -10.37 -7.06
C SER A 52 -4.47 -10.39 -6.93
N ARG A 53 -5.01 -11.04 -5.89
CA ARG A 53 -6.45 -11.24 -5.74
C ARG A 53 -7.16 -9.90 -5.60
N LYS A 54 -8.01 -9.57 -6.57
CA LYS A 54 -8.74 -8.29 -6.66
C LYS A 54 -7.83 -7.06 -6.81
N MET A 55 -6.61 -7.23 -7.30
CA MET A 55 -5.80 -6.10 -7.75
C MET A 55 -6.49 -5.47 -8.96
N VAL A 56 -6.87 -4.20 -8.83
CA VAL A 56 -7.50 -3.43 -9.91
C VAL A 56 -6.53 -2.39 -10.39
N ASN A 57 -6.26 -2.37 -11.69
CA ASN A 57 -5.65 -1.22 -12.33
C ASN A 57 -6.77 -0.23 -12.61
N ARG A 58 -6.59 1.04 -12.20
CA ARG A 58 -7.53 2.11 -12.53
C ARG A 58 -7.34 2.46 -14.01
N GLU A 59 -7.91 1.66 -14.91
CA GLU A 59 -8.14 2.07 -16.28
C GLU A 59 -9.29 3.08 -16.26
N GLU A 60 -8.97 4.37 -16.42
CA GLU A 60 -9.99 5.37 -16.74
C GLU A 60 -10.41 5.14 -18.19
N ASN A 61 -11.51 4.41 -18.39
CA ASN A 61 -12.23 4.41 -19.66
C ASN A 61 -12.66 5.85 -19.93
N ASN A 62 -12.03 6.46 -20.94
CA ASN A 62 -12.36 7.76 -21.50
C ASN A 62 -13.59 7.65 -22.40
#